data_AF-A0A0G4NCD1-F1
#
_entry.id   AF-A0A0G4NCD1-F1
#
_cell.length_a   1.000
_cell.length_b   1.000
_cell.length_c   1.000
_cell.angle_alpha   90.00
_cell.angle_beta   90.00
_cell.angle_gamma   90.00
#
_symmetry.space_group_name_H-M   'P 1'
#
loop_
_entity.id
_entity.type
_entity.pdbx_description
1 polymer ?
#
loop_
_entity_poly.entity_id
_entity_poly.type
_entity_poly.pdbx_seq_one_letter_code
_entity_poly.pdbx_strand_id
1 'polypeptide(L)'
;MTHAVEAFKVTSCSQLVKNIVADAVVDDIPSFIGLRVPSHELNKMSEFDLEEATSEAITLLVDEAQHGLVRPATVVTQLEERDLTLFLYFYLRGLYKGEGIEEHTGENRERLQQESKYLVDDFADKAVQLFAKYDRSILMDFLRSSTSYAFEKAAQECERYRYDDELVYLYSKTGQMKRALFLIIDRLKNVKKAIEFAKEQDDPDLWSDLLDYSMDKPKFIRGLLEQVGTSINPITLVRLIRETRLDAKIDSREGTVVMNHPPNNVYQQVIEKTKGGFFRTQVLNAAVSKS
;
A
#
# COMPACT_ATOMS: atom_id res chain seq x y z
N MET A 1 16.33 55.90 -0.89
CA MET A 1 17.26 55.14 -0.03
C MET A 1 16.70 54.89 1.37
N THR A 2 15.94 55.81 1.97
CA THR A 2 15.38 55.68 3.33
C THR A 2 14.37 54.53 3.50
N HIS A 3 13.48 54.30 2.53
CA HIS A 3 12.51 53.19 2.57
C HIS A 3 13.14 51.78 2.44
N ALA A 4 14.28 51.65 1.76
CA ALA A 4 14.97 50.36 1.64
C ALA A 4 15.70 49.98 2.95
N VAL A 5 16.16 50.97 3.71
CA VAL A 5 16.81 50.78 5.01
C VAL A 5 15.79 50.44 6.10
N GLU A 6 14.57 50.99 6.02
CA GLU A 6 13.46 50.62 6.90
C GLU A 6 12.94 49.21 6.63
N ALA A 7 12.75 48.82 5.36
CA ALA A 7 12.38 47.44 5.01
C ALA A 7 13.43 46.43 5.50
N PHE A 8 14.73 46.71 5.30
CA PHE A 8 15.81 45.84 5.77
C PHE A 8 15.91 45.76 7.30
N LYS A 9 15.61 46.85 8.02
CA LYS A 9 15.55 46.89 9.48
C LYS A 9 14.33 46.14 10.03
N VAL A 10 13.17 46.25 9.40
CA VAL A 10 11.95 45.53 9.81
C VAL A 10 12.09 44.02 9.57
N THR A 11 12.66 43.60 8.43
CA THR A 11 12.96 42.19 8.16
C THR A 11 14.04 41.66 9.12
N SER A 12 15.11 42.42 9.40
CA SER A 12 16.12 42.01 10.38
C SER A 12 15.59 41.95 11.82
N CYS A 13 14.68 42.85 12.23
CA CYS A 13 14.06 42.81 13.56
C CYS A 13 13.07 41.63 13.68
N SER A 14 12.30 41.35 12.63
CA SER A 14 11.43 40.16 12.56
C SER A 14 12.27 38.87 12.66
N GLN A 15 13.39 38.80 11.93
CA GLN A 15 14.30 37.66 11.99
C GLN A 15 15.00 37.52 13.36
N LEU A 16 15.36 38.63 14.01
CA LEU A 16 15.96 38.61 15.35
C LEU A 16 14.95 38.19 16.43
N VAL A 17 13.68 38.61 16.32
CA VAL A 17 12.60 38.15 17.21
C VAL A 17 12.28 36.68 16.95
N LYS A 18 12.22 36.24 15.68
CA LYS A 18 12.12 34.81 15.32
C LYS A 18 13.27 34.00 15.91
N ASN A 19 14.51 34.47 15.80
CA ASN A 19 15.68 33.77 16.34
C ASN A 19 15.69 33.69 17.88
N ILE A 20 15.24 34.73 18.59
CA ILE A 20 15.16 34.72 20.07
C ILE A 20 14.01 33.80 20.55
N VAL A 21 12.90 33.75 19.80
CA VAL A 21 11.80 32.83 20.07
C VAL A 21 12.20 31.39 19.73
N ALA A 22 12.98 31.17 18.66
CA ALA A 22 13.46 29.86 18.26
C ALA A 22 14.30 29.18 19.36
N ASP A 23 15.27 29.88 19.97
CA ASP A 23 16.09 29.30 21.05
C ASP A 23 15.25 28.90 22.28
N ALA A 24 14.22 29.68 22.64
CA ALA A 24 13.33 29.36 23.76
C ALA A 24 12.30 28.26 23.42
N VAL A 25 11.91 28.13 22.15
CA VAL A 25 10.97 27.10 21.67
C VAL A 25 11.67 25.74 21.53
N VAL A 26 12.97 25.72 21.21
CA VAL A 26 13.76 24.48 21.11
C VAL A 26 13.85 23.75 22.46
N ASP A 27 13.84 24.46 23.58
CA ASP A 27 14.01 23.87 24.91
C ASP A 27 12.78 23.11 25.43
N ASP A 28 11.56 23.48 25.02
CA ASP A 28 10.32 22.79 25.44
C ASP A 28 9.23 22.81 24.34
N ILE A 29 9.49 22.05 23.27
CA ILE A 29 8.61 21.90 22.12
C ILE A 29 7.22 21.34 22.52
N PRO A 30 7.10 20.34 23.42
CA PRO A 30 5.81 19.88 23.91
C PRO A 30 4.95 20.99 24.51
N SER A 31 5.54 21.84 25.36
CA SER A 31 4.81 22.96 25.96
C SER A 31 4.45 24.03 24.92
N PHE A 32 5.31 24.28 23.93
CA PHE A 32 5.01 25.19 22.83
C PHE A 32 3.79 24.74 22.01
N ILE A 33 3.73 23.46 21.62
CA ILE A 33 2.56 22.90 20.93
C ILE A 33 1.31 22.98 21.82
N GLY A 34 1.48 22.73 23.12
CA GLY A 34 0.41 22.78 24.12
C GLY A 34 -0.06 24.19 24.51
N LEU A 35 0.56 25.28 24.05
CA LEU A 35 0.22 26.65 24.47
C LEU A 35 -1.25 27.00 24.23
N ARG A 36 -1.84 26.48 23.15
CA ARG A 36 -3.25 26.68 22.77
C ARG A 36 -4.14 25.51 23.14
N VAL A 37 -3.59 24.45 23.73
CA VAL A 37 -4.35 23.27 24.14
C VAL A 37 -4.64 23.37 25.64
N PRO A 38 -5.92 23.48 26.05
CA PRO A 38 -6.26 23.52 27.46
C PRO A 38 -5.78 22.24 28.15
N SER A 39 -4.92 22.37 29.17
CA SER A 39 -4.28 21.23 29.86
C SER A 39 -5.26 20.27 30.56
N HIS A 40 -6.54 20.66 30.68
CA HIS A 40 -7.61 19.89 31.31
C HIS A 40 -8.52 19.14 30.31
N GLU A 41 -8.30 19.31 29.00
CA GLU A 41 -9.16 18.74 27.94
C GLU A 41 -8.44 17.85 26.93
N LEU A 42 -7.14 17.63 27.07
CA LEU A 42 -6.34 16.75 26.19
C LEU A 42 -6.97 15.37 25.96
N ASN A 43 -7.64 14.82 26.97
CA ASN A 43 -8.30 13.49 26.89
C ASN A 43 -9.78 13.55 26.45
N LYS A 44 -10.33 14.74 26.20
CA LYS A 44 -11.73 14.96 25.82
C LYS A 44 -11.89 15.56 24.42
N MET A 45 -10.86 16.24 23.93
CA MET A 45 -10.85 16.80 22.57
C MET A 45 -10.74 15.70 21.52
N SER A 46 -11.41 15.89 20.38
CA SER A 46 -11.24 14.99 19.25
C SER A 46 -9.88 15.21 18.57
N GLU A 47 -9.46 14.26 17.73
CA GLU A 47 -8.24 14.41 16.92
C GLU A 47 -8.30 15.67 16.05
N PHE A 48 -9.49 16.01 15.52
CA PHE A 48 -9.73 17.20 14.72
C PHE A 48 -9.55 18.50 15.53
N ASP A 49 -10.11 18.57 16.74
CA ASP A 49 -10.00 19.78 17.58
C ASP A 49 -8.54 20.03 18.00
N LEU A 50 -7.80 18.95 18.29
CA LEU A 50 -6.38 19.02 18.61
C LEU A 50 -5.55 19.46 17.40
N GLU A 51 -5.88 18.95 16.21
CA GLU A 51 -5.24 19.37 14.96
C GLU A 51 -5.45 20.86 14.71
N GLU A 52 -6.68 21.35 14.82
CA GLU A 52 -7.00 22.77 14.63
C GLU A 52 -6.28 23.65 15.66
N ALA A 53 -6.31 23.28 16.95
CA ALA A 53 -5.67 24.04 18.03
C ALA A 53 -4.14 24.11 17.91
N THR A 54 -3.51 23.08 17.35
CA THR A 54 -2.05 22.98 17.24
C THR A 54 -1.50 23.31 15.85
N SER A 55 -2.37 23.50 14.85
CA SER A 55 -2.01 23.76 13.45
C SER A 55 -0.96 24.85 13.27
N GLU A 56 -1.14 26.03 13.89
CA GLU A 56 -0.17 27.14 13.80
C GLU A 56 1.19 26.79 14.42
N ALA A 57 1.20 26.12 15.57
CA ALA A 57 2.44 25.75 16.25
C ALA A 57 3.21 24.69 15.44
N ILE A 58 2.50 23.70 14.90
CA ILE A 58 3.08 22.67 14.03
C ILE A 58 3.62 23.31 12.73
N THR A 59 2.86 24.18 12.09
CA THR A 59 3.28 24.89 10.86
C THR A 59 4.54 25.70 11.11
N LEU A 60 4.64 26.40 12.25
CA LEU A 60 5.84 27.13 12.63
C LEU A 60 7.03 26.19 12.84
N LEU A 61 6.85 25.07 13.54
CA LEU A 61 7.94 24.09 13.71
C LEU A 61 8.43 23.49 12.39
N VAL A 62 7.55 23.34 11.39
CA VAL A 62 7.90 22.88 10.04
C VAL A 62 8.72 23.96 9.31
N ASP A 63 8.27 25.21 9.33
CA ASP A 63 8.98 26.36 8.74
C ASP A 63 10.39 26.54 9.33
N GLU A 64 10.49 26.53 10.66
CA GLU A 64 11.75 26.66 11.37
C GLU A 64 12.69 25.47 11.12
N ALA A 65 12.13 24.27 10.88
CA ALA A 65 12.91 23.09 10.52
C ALA A 65 13.47 23.16 9.10
N GLN A 66 12.72 23.70 8.14
CA GLN A 66 13.20 23.94 6.78
C GLN A 66 14.33 24.97 6.74
N HIS A 67 14.26 25.99 7.59
CA HIS A 67 15.33 26.99 7.74
C HIS A 67 16.53 26.50 8.55
N GLY A 68 16.47 25.29 9.12
CA GLY A 68 17.54 24.69 9.91
C GLY A 68 17.74 25.31 11.29
N LEU A 69 16.77 26.10 11.76
CA LEU A 69 16.77 26.71 13.09
C LEU A 69 16.38 25.68 14.15
N VAL A 70 15.41 24.81 13.83
CA VAL A 70 14.99 23.70 14.67
C VAL A 70 15.35 22.38 14.00
N ARG A 71 16.14 21.52 14.65
CA ARG A 71 16.43 20.19 14.08
C ARG A 71 15.21 19.27 14.22
N PRO A 72 14.74 18.61 13.15
CA PRO A 72 13.66 17.63 13.25
C PRO A 72 13.91 16.54 14.30
N ALA A 73 15.16 16.09 14.45
CA ALA A 73 15.55 15.13 15.47
C ALA A 73 15.22 15.60 16.90
N THR A 74 15.37 16.90 17.19
CA THR A 74 15.05 17.48 18.49
C THR A 74 13.53 17.45 18.75
N VAL A 75 12.74 17.83 17.74
CA VAL A 75 11.26 17.77 17.80
C VAL A 75 10.79 16.34 18.03
N VAL A 76 11.28 15.40 17.23
CA VAL A 76 10.90 13.99 17.31
C VAL A 76 11.24 13.41 18.68
N THR A 77 12.47 13.64 19.17
CA THR A 77 12.92 13.12 20.48
C THR A 77 12.06 13.65 21.62
N GLN A 78 11.81 14.96 21.69
CA GLN A 78 11.02 15.56 22.77
C GLN A 78 9.56 15.09 22.77
N LEU A 79 8.97 14.91 21.58
CA LEU A 79 7.60 14.39 21.46
C LEU A 79 7.52 12.91 21.83
N GLU A 80 8.51 12.10 21.48
CA GLU A 80 8.57 10.69 21.86
C GLU A 80 8.76 10.49 23.37
N GLU A 81 9.64 11.28 24.01
CA GLU A 81 9.88 11.21 25.45
C GLU A 81 8.61 11.49 26.29
N ARG A 82 7.67 12.25 25.73
CA ARG A 82 6.39 12.58 26.37
C ARG A 82 5.19 11.78 25.85
N ASP A 83 5.43 10.76 25.02
CA ASP A 83 4.41 9.91 24.38
C ASP A 83 3.36 10.70 23.57
N LEU A 84 3.79 11.82 22.97
CA LEU A 84 2.94 12.72 22.19
C LEU A 84 2.80 12.27 20.73
N THR A 85 2.39 11.02 20.56
CA THR A 85 2.34 10.32 19.26
C THR A 85 1.47 11.05 18.22
N LEU A 86 0.36 11.66 18.63
CA LEU A 86 -0.53 12.41 17.71
C LEU A 86 0.13 13.69 17.19
N PHE A 87 0.79 14.45 18.06
CA PHE A 87 1.51 15.66 17.66
C PHE A 87 2.75 15.34 16.81
N LEU A 88 3.41 14.22 17.09
CA LEU A 88 4.48 13.70 16.24
C LEU A 88 3.96 13.36 14.83
N TYR A 89 2.77 12.77 14.73
CA TYR A 89 2.10 12.55 13.45
C TYR A 89 1.82 13.87 12.73
N PHE A 90 1.23 14.87 13.39
CA PHE A 90 0.98 16.19 12.77
C PHE A 90 2.27 16.82 12.25
N TYR A 91 3.34 16.77 13.03
CA TYR A 91 4.64 17.33 12.65
C TYR A 91 5.24 16.63 11.42
N LEU A 92 5.34 15.29 11.42
CA LEU A 92 5.90 14.57 10.27
C LEU A 92 5.01 14.69 9.02
N ARG A 93 3.69 14.76 9.20
CA ARG A 93 2.75 15.04 8.11
C ARG A 93 2.97 16.42 7.53
N GLY A 94 3.15 17.43 8.39
CA GLY A 94 3.44 18.81 8.01
C GLY A 94 4.76 18.92 7.24
N LEU A 95 5.83 18.26 7.70
CA LEU A 95 7.11 18.17 6.98
C LEU A 95 6.95 17.50 5.61
N TYR A 96 6.20 16.40 5.52
CA TYR A 96 6.02 15.67 4.26
C TYR A 96 5.17 16.44 3.25
N LYS A 97 4.09 17.09 3.71
CA LYS A 97 3.22 17.92 2.86
C LYS A 97 3.84 19.28 2.55
N GLY A 98 4.79 19.76 3.36
CA GLY A 98 5.26 21.13 3.28
C GLY A 98 4.18 22.13 3.70
N GLU A 99 3.48 21.83 4.79
CA GLU A 99 2.54 22.78 5.40
C GLU A 99 3.34 24.02 5.85
N GLY A 100 2.93 25.23 5.43
CA GLY A 100 3.66 26.50 5.67
C GLY A 100 4.34 27.13 4.45
N ILE A 101 4.53 26.40 3.36
CA ILE A 101 5.21 26.90 2.13
C ILE A 101 4.26 27.76 1.25
N GLU A 102 3.08 28.13 1.76
CA GLU A 102 2.08 28.90 1.02
C GLU A 102 2.52 30.34 0.71
N GLU A 103 3.51 30.88 1.44
CA GLU A 103 4.00 32.25 1.27
C GLU A 103 5.03 32.45 0.15
N HIS A 104 5.39 31.40 -0.61
CA HIS A 104 6.43 31.47 -1.65
C HIS A 104 5.91 31.17 -3.07
N THR A 105 6.17 32.07 -4.02
CA THR A 105 5.71 31.96 -5.42
C THR A 105 6.54 30.96 -6.25
N GLY A 106 5.84 30.09 -7.00
CA GLY A 106 6.32 29.41 -8.20
C GLY A 106 7.42 28.35 -7.99
N GLU A 107 8.60 28.59 -8.57
CA GLU A 107 9.69 27.61 -8.71
C GLU A 107 10.43 27.33 -7.39
N ASN A 108 10.45 28.28 -6.45
CA ASN A 108 11.04 28.03 -5.13
C ASN A 108 10.19 27.05 -4.31
N ARG A 109 8.88 27.00 -4.53
CA ARG A 109 7.96 26.19 -3.72
C ARG A 109 8.15 24.69 -3.92
N GLU A 110 8.29 24.22 -5.15
CA GLU A 110 8.50 22.79 -5.44
C GLU A 110 9.83 22.30 -4.87
N ARG A 111 10.90 23.11 -5.01
CA ARG A 111 12.21 22.80 -4.43
C ARG A 111 12.15 22.74 -2.91
N LEU A 112 11.54 23.73 -2.27
CA LEU A 112 11.37 23.77 -0.82
C LEU A 112 10.51 22.60 -0.30
N GLN A 113 9.46 22.23 -1.03
CA GLN A 113 8.63 21.09 -0.67
C GLN A 113 9.42 19.77 -0.78
N GLN A 114 10.27 19.64 -1.79
CA GLN A 114 11.14 18.48 -1.91
C GLN A 114 12.22 18.44 -0.81
N GLU A 115 12.82 19.58 -0.47
CA GLU A 115 13.75 19.73 0.67
C GLU A 115 13.09 19.35 1.99
N SER A 116 11.85 19.81 2.23
CA SER A 116 11.06 19.46 3.40
C SER A 116 10.76 17.96 3.48
N LYS A 117 10.47 17.31 2.35
CA LYS A 117 10.25 15.86 2.31
C LYS A 117 11.49 15.07 2.72
N TYR A 118 12.69 15.50 2.33
CA TYR A 118 13.93 14.83 2.73
C TYR A 118 14.17 14.87 4.24
N LEU A 119 13.64 15.86 4.95
CA LEU A 119 13.72 15.90 6.42
C LEU A 119 12.97 14.74 7.08
N VAL A 120 12.00 14.12 6.39
CA VAL A 120 11.23 12.98 6.87
C VAL A 120 11.99 11.66 6.66
N ASP A 121 12.93 11.61 5.72
CA ASP A 121 13.64 10.37 5.37
C ASP A 121 14.47 9.81 6.53
N ASP A 122 15.05 10.68 7.36
CA ASP A 122 15.76 10.29 8.59
C ASP A 122 14.85 9.59 9.61
N PHE A 123 13.54 9.81 9.50
CA PHE A 123 12.51 9.25 10.37
C PHE A 123 11.56 8.32 9.61
N ALA A 124 11.97 7.79 8.46
CA ALA A 124 11.08 7.10 7.53
C ALA A 124 10.32 5.91 8.17
N ASP A 125 10.99 5.10 9.00
CA ASP A 125 10.35 4.00 9.74
C ASP A 125 9.23 4.49 10.66
N LYS A 126 9.47 5.62 11.34
CA LYS A 126 8.52 6.26 12.24
C LYS A 126 7.36 6.88 11.46
N ALA A 127 7.67 7.53 10.35
CA ALA A 127 6.67 8.09 9.43
C ALA A 127 5.72 7.00 8.92
N VAL A 128 6.26 5.84 8.50
CA VAL A 128 5.44 4.69 8.08
C VAL A 128 4.52 4.21 9.20
N GLN A 129 5.03 4.06 10.42
CA GLN A 129 4.21 3.65 11.57
C GLN A 129 3.06 4.64 11.86
N LEU A 130 3.34 5.93 11.82
CA LEU A 130 2.37 6.98 12.14
C LEU A 130 1.35 7.17 11.00
N PHE A 131 1.80 7.21 9.76
CA PHE A 131 0.91 7.31 8.61
C PHE A 131 0.02 6.06 8.51
N ALA A 132 0.54 4.87 8.80
CA ALA A 132 -0.30 3.67 8.86
C ALA A 132 -1.37 3.74 9.96
N LYS A 133 -1.10 4.42 11.07
CA LYS A 133 -2.06 4.58 12.18
C LYS A 133 -3.12 5.64 11.90
N TYR A 134 -2.75 6.77 11.31
CA TYR A 134 -3.60 7.96 11.24
C TYR A 134 -4.09 8.31 9.82
N ASP A 135 -3.32 8.01 8.76
CA ASP A 135 -3.69 8.38 7.38
C ASP A 135 -3.08 7.42 6.33
N ARG A 136 -3.91 6.46 5.89
CA ARG A 136 -3.58 5.49 4.85
C ARG A 136 -3.22 6.14 3.51
N SER A 137 -3.84 7.28 3.17
CA SER A 137 -3.62 7.91 1.86
C SER A 137 -2.19 8.45 1.75
N ILE A 138 -1.75 9.15 2.79
CA ILE A 138 -0.39 9.69 2.89
C ILE A 138 0.64 8.57 2.97
N LEU A 139 0.31 7.46 3.64
CA LEU A 139 1.19 6.29 3.69
C LEU A 139 1.54 5.79 2.28
N MET A 140 0.53 5.54 1.43
CA MET A 140 0.78 5.02 0.08
C MET A 140 1.63 5.99 -0.75
N ASP A 141 1.37 7.30 -0.66
CA ASP A 141 2.15 8.32 -1.35
C ASP A 141 3.61 8.31 -0.85
N PHE A 142 3.82 8.25 0.47
CA PHE A 142 5.15 8.19 1.08
C PHE A 142 5.93 6.94 0.66
N LEU A 143 5.29 5.77 0.67
CA LEU A 143 5.90 4.52 0.23
C LEU A 143 6.35 4.58 -1.24
N ARG A 144 5.63 5.35 -2.07
CA ARG A 144 5.96 5.56 -3.49
C ARG A 144 7.08 6.56 -3.73
N SER A 145 7.19 7.59 -2.89
CA SER A 145 8.16 8.67 -3.06
C SER A 145 9.49 8.44 -2.35
N SER A 146 9.49 7.75 -1.20
CA SER A 146 10.68 7.52 -0.39
C SER A 146 11.20 6.08 -0.54
N THR A 147 12.50 5.90 -0.29
CA THR A 147 13.16 4.57 -0.21
C THR A 147 13.94 4.39 1.09
N SER A 148 13.80 5.32 2.04
CA SER A 148 14.61 5.42 3.25
C SER A 148 14.07 4.56 4.41
N TYR A 149 12.86 4.00 4.28
CA TYR A 149 12.27 3.10 5.28
C TYR A 149 12.76 1.66 5.14
N ALA A 150 12.79 0.94 6.25
CA ALA A 150 13.00 -0.49 6.27
C ALA A 150 11.77 -1.23 5.74
N PHE A 151 11.96 -1.98 4.66
CA PHE A 151 10.91 -2.69 3.98
C PHE A 151 10.11 -3.62 4.89
N GLU A 152 10.81 -4.41 5.73
CA GLU A 152 10.20 -5.39 6.62
C GLU A 152 9.29 -4.71 7.65
N LYS A 153 9.70 -3.55 8.18
CA LYS A 153 8.88 -2.79 9.14
C LYS A 153 7.65 -2.21 8.45
N ALA A 154 7.81 -1.66 7.25
CA ALA A 154 6.69 -1.15 6.48
C ALA A 154 5.66 -2.24 6.14
N ALA A 155 6.13 -3.42 5.75
CA ALA A 155 5.26 -4.57 5.52
C ALA A 155 4.54 -5.02 6.79
N GLN A 156 5.22 -5.07 7.95
CA GLN A 156 4.60 -5.42 9.23
C GLN A 156 3.48 -4.45 9.63
N GLU A 157 3.70 -3.14 9.51
CA GLU A 157 2.65 -2.15 9.81
C GLU A 157 1.47 -2.29 8.83
N CYS A 158 1.73 -2.46 7.53
CA CYS A 158 0.66 -2.67 6.55
C CYS A 158 -0.11 -3.98 6.80
N GLU A 159 0.55 -5.06 7.23
CA GLU A 159 -0.10 -6.31 7.63
C GLU A 159 -1.00 -6.12 8.85
N ARG A 160 -0.51 -5.39 9.86
CA ARG A 160 -1.25 -5.07 11.09
C ARG A 160 -2.57 -4.34 10.81
N TYR A 161 -2.56 -3.36 9.91
CA TYR A 161 -3.76 -2.59 9.54
C TYR A 161 -4.55 -3.18 8.35
N ARG A 162 -4.09 -4.31 7.79
CA ARG A 162 -4.68 -4.96 6.60
C ARG A 162 -4.72 -4.05 5.36
N TYR A 163 -3.64 -3.30 5.14
CA TYR A 163 -3.43 -2.43 3.99
C TYR A 163 -2.90 -3.22 2.80
N ASP A 164 -3.81 -3.95 2.17
CA ASP A 164 -3.50 -4.93 1.13
C ASP A 164 -2.97 -4.29 -0.16
N ASP A 165 -3.40 -3.09 -0.51
CA ASP A 165 -2.88 -2.39 -1.70
C ASP A 165 -1.43 -1.95 -1.52
N GLU A 166 -1.09 -1.46 -0.33
CA GLU A 166 0.23 -1.03 0.09
C GLU A 166 1.17 -2.25 0.21
N LEU A 167 0.69 -3.37 0.75
CA LEU A 167 1.44 -4.62 0.77
C LEU A 167 1.77 -5.13 -0.64
N VAL A 168 0.80 -5.07 -1.56
CA VAL A 168 1.05 -5.43 -2.96
C VAL A 168 2.14 -4.54 -3.55
N TYR A 169 2.07 -3.22 -3.34
CA TYR A 169 3.13 -2.30 -3.78
C TYR A 169 4.50 -2.69 -3.21
N LEU A 170 4.57 -2.93 -1.89
CA LEU A 170 5.78 -3.31 -1.19
C LEU A 170 6.36 -4.63 -1.75
N TYR A 171 5.58 -5.70 -1.81
CA TYR A 171 6.07 -6.98 -2.33
C TYR A 171 6.52 -6.91 -3.79
N SER A 172 5.90 -6.05 -4.59
CA SER A 172 6.35 -5.77 -5.95
C SER A 172 7.71 -5.09 -5.97
N LYS A 173 7.99 -4.17 -5.04
CA LYS A 173 9.31 -3.51 -4.95
C LYS A 173 10.44 -4.44 -4.51
N THR A 174 10.14 -5.48 -3.72
CA THR A 174 11.15 -6.44 -3.25
C THR A 174 11.30 -7.71 -4.08
N GLY A 175 10.65 -7.78 -5.25
CA GLY A 175 10.75 -8.98 -6.10
C GLY A 175 9.82 -10.13 -5.69
N GLN A 176 9.00 -9.97 -4.66
CA GLN A 176 8.12 -11.01 -4.12
C GLN A 176 6.79 -11.12 -4.90
N MET A 177 6.88 -11.25 -6.24
CA MET A 177 5.74 -11.16 -7.17
C MET A 177 4.64 -12.15 -6.85
N LYS A 178 5.01 -13.40 -6.55
CA LYS A 178 4.05 -14.44 -6.16
C LYS A 178 3.24 -14.01 -4.94
N ARG A 179 3.89 -13.53 -3.88
CA ARG A 179 3.18 -13.04 -2.67
C ARG A 179 2.27 -11.87 -3.00
N ALA A 180 2.73 -10.91 -3.81
CA ALA A 180 1.91 -9.79 -4.25
C ALA A 180 0.66 -10.26 -5.01
N LEU A 181 0.82 -11.16 -5.99
CA LEU A 181 -0.30 -11.72 -6.75
C LEU A 181 -1.29 -12.45 -5.84
N PHE A 182 -0.80 -13.29 -4.93
CA PHE A 182 -1.64 -14.04 -3.99
C PHE A 182 -2.46 -13.10 -3.08
N LEU A 183 -1.89 -11.96 -2.65
CA LEU A 183 -2.65 -10.95 -1.91
C LEU A 183 -3.79 -10.35 -2.75
N ILE A 184 -3.55 -10.08 -4.04
CA ILE A 184 -4.58 -9.52 -4.93
C ILE A 184 -5.73 -10.51 -5.14
N ILE A 185 -5.42 -11.78 -5.37
CA ILE A 185 -6.42 -12.80 -5.76
C ILE A 185 -7.13 -13.43 -4.56
N ASP A 186 -6.49 -13.53 -3.40
CA ASP A 186 -7.06 -14.17 -2.20
C ASP A 186 -7.69 -13.17 -1.23
N ARG A 187 -6.99 -12.07 -0.94
CA ARG A 187 -7.46 -11.06 0.01
C ARG A 187 -8.28 -9.96 -0.65
N LEU A 188 -7.72 -9.28 -1.66
CA LEU A 188 -8.45 -8.22 -2.37
C LEU A 188 -9.57 -8.78 -3.25
N LYS A 189 -9.44 -10.05 -3.69
CA LYS A 189 -10.35 -10.74 -4.62
C LYS A 189 -10.63 -9.92 -5.89
N ASN A 190 -9.64 -9.13 -6.32
CA ASN A 190 -9.78 -8.22 -7.45
C ASN A 190 -9.12 -8.82 -8.70
N VAL A 191 -9.93 -9.52 -9.49
CA VAL A 191 -9.49 -10.20 -10.72
C VAL A 191 -8.85 -9.22 -11.70
N LYS A 192 -9.44 -8.03 -11.88
CA LYS A 192 -8.95 -7.02 -12.83
C LYS A 192 -7.54 -6.56 -12.46
N LYS A 193 -7.35 -6.21 -11.18
CA LYS A 193 -6.04 -5.81 -10.65
C LYS A 193 -5.01 -6.94 -10.77
N ALA A 194 -5.40 -8.20 -10.59
CA ALA A 194 -4.47 -9.33 -10.73
C ALA A 194 -3.99 -9.51 -12.17
N ILE A 195 -4.89 -9.32 -13.14
CA ILE A 195 -4.57 -9.33 -14.58
C ILE A 195 -3.65 -8.16 -14.92
N GLU A 196 -4.00 -6.95 -14.50
CA GLU A 196 -3.17 -5.75 -14.72
C GLU A 196 -1.78 -5.93 -14.10
N PHE A 197 -1.71 -6.45 -12.88
CA PHE A 197 -0.46 -6.75 -12.21
C PHE A 197 0.39 -7.76 -13.00
N ALA A 198 -0.18 -8.89 -13.43
CA ALA A 198 0.54 -9.89 -14.22
C ALA A 198 0.98 -9.34 -15.60
N LYS A 199 0.21 -8.43 -16.20
CA LYS A 199 0.61 -7.73 -17.43
C LYS A 199 1.78 -6.78 -17.20
N GLU A 200 1.71 -5.97 -16.15
CA GLU A 200 2.75 -4.98 -15.82
C GLU A 200 4.09 -5.62 -15.50
N GLN A 201 4.09 -6.79 -14.85
CA GLN A 201 5.33 -7.51 -14.54
C GLN A 201 5.95 -8.23 -15.75
N ASP A 202 5.20 -8.45 -16.83
CA ASP A 202 5.62 -9.20 -18.04
C ASP A 202 6.29 -10.56 -17.73
N ASP A 203 5.78 -11.26 -16.70
CA ASP A 203 6.35 -12.50 -16.17
C ASP A 203 5.48 -13.72 -16.50
N PRO A 204 5.93 -14.65 -17.37
CA PRO A 204 5.19 -15.87 -17.72
C PRO A 204 4.89 -16.79 -16.54
N ASP A 205 5.77 -16.86 -15.53
CA ASP A 205 5.58 -17.72 -14.36
C ASP A 205 4.44 -17.18 -13.48
N LEU A 206 4.35 -15.86 -13.36
CA LEU A 206 3.27 -15.17 -12.66
C LEU A 206 1.91 -15.39 -13.34
N TRP A 207 1.89 -15.48 -14.68
CA TRP A 207 0.71 -15.86 -15.44
C TRP A 207 0.28 -17.31 -15.20
N SER A 208 1.25 -18.23 -15.11
CA SER A 208 0.96 -19.63 -14.74
C SER A 208 0.35 -19.69 -13.34
N ASP A 209 0.95 -19.02 -12.36
CA ASP A 209 0.44 -18.96 -10.98
C ASP A 209 -0.99 -18.39 -10.91
N LEU A 210 -1.30 -17.35 -11.69
CA LEU A 210 -2.64 -16.76 -11.77
C LEU A 210 -3.67 -17.73 -12.36
N LEU A 211 -3.29 -18.43 -13.43
CA LEU A 211 -4.17 -19.41 -14.07
C LEU A 211 -4.41 -20.60 -13.15
N ASP A 212 -3.36 -21.17 -12.59
CA ASP A 212 -3.45 -22.32 -11.68
C ASP A 212 -4.38 -22.03 -10.50
N TYR A 213 -4.29 -20.83 -9.92
CA TYR A 213 -5.22 -20.39 -8.87
C TYR A 213 -6.67 -20.24 -9.34
N SER A 214 -6.87 -19.82 -10.60
CA SER A 214 -8.19 -19.60 -11.17
C SER A 214 -8.94 -20.88 -11.55
N MET A 215 -8.22 -21.98 -11.80
CA MET A 215 -8.80 -23.23 -12.32
C MET A 215 -9.90 -23.81 -11.41
N ASP A 216 -9.76 -23.66 -10.10
CA ASP A 216 -10.76 -24.12 -9.13
C ASP A 216 -11.89 -23.11 -8.87
N LYS A 217 -11.91 -21.97 -9.59
CA LYS A 217 -12.79 -20.82 -9.32
C LYS A 217 -13.50 -20.36 -10.59
N PRO A 218 -14.68 -20.94 -10.93
CA PRO A 218 -15.43 -20.62 -12.15
C PRO A 218 -15.76 -19.13 -12.34
N LYS A 219 -16.03 -18.42 -11.23
CA LYS A 219 -16.26 -16.96 -11.25
C LYS A 219 -15.03 -16.17 -11.68
N PHE A 220 -13.84 -16.67 -11.33
CA PHE A 220 -12.56 -16.04 -11.63
C PHE A 220 -12.19 -16.27 -13.11
N ILE A 221 -12.37 -17.48 -13.62
CA ILE A 221 -12.19 -17.80 -15.05
C ILE A 221 -13.11 -16.94 -15.92
N ARG A 222 -14.38 -16.76 -15.52
CA ARG A 222 -15.28 -15.85 -16.23
C ARG A 222 -14.77 -14.40 -16.24
N GLY A 223 -14.31 -13.90 -15.09
CA GLY A 223 -13.71 -12.56 -14.99
C GLY A 223 -12.43 -12.41 -15.83
N LEU A 224 -11.60 -13.45 -15.89
CA LEU A 224 -10.44 -13.52 -16.79
C LEU A 224 -10.89 -13.43 -18.25
N LEU A 225 -11.84 -14.26 -18.69
CA LEU A 225 -12.32 -14.28 -20.08
C LEU A 225 -12.96 -12.96 -20.52
N GLU A 226 -13.74 -12.31 -19.65
CA GLU A 226 -14.37 -11.01 -19.93
C GLU A 226 -13.33 -9.86 -20.03
N GLN A 227 -12.25 -9.91 -19.25
CA GLN A 227 -11.20 -8.89 -19.22
C GLN A 227 -10.09 -9.11 -20.25
N VAL A 228 -9.79 -10.37 -20.58
CA VAL A 228 -8.74 -10.75 -21.53
C VAL A 228 -9.13 -10.45 -22.98
N GLY A 229 -10.43 -10.46 -23.30
CA GLY A 229 -10.96 -10.19 -24.64
C GLY A 229 -10.62 -8.81 -25.25
N THR A 230 -10.07 -7.87 -24.47
CA THR A 230 -9.76 -6.50 -24.93
C THR A 230 -8.27 -6.16 -24.98
N SER A 231 -7.37 -6.99 -24.43
CA SER A 231 -6.01 -6.51 -24.13
C SER A 231 -4.90 -7.55 -24.09
N ILE A 232 -5.17 -8.84 -24.36
CA ILE A 232 -4.13 -9.87 -24.56
C ILE A 232 -4.41 -10.61 -25.85
N ASN A 233 -3.36 -11.01 -26.55
CA ASN A 233 -3.46 -11.87 -27.73
C ASN A 233 -4.17 -13.18 -27.33
N PRO A 234 -5.37 -13.48 -27.89
CA PRO A 234 -6.14 -14.68 -27.55
C PRO A 234 -5.33 -15.97 -27.72
N ILE A 235 -4.30 -15.95 -28.57
CA ILE A 235 -3.38 -17.06 -28.80
C ILE A 235 -2.58 -17.39 -27.55
N THR A 236 -2.10 -16.40 -26.78
CA THR A 236 -1.32 -16.63 -25.55
C THR A 236 -2.21 -17.25 -24.48
N LEU A 237 -3.46 -16.78 -24.33
CA LEU A 237 -4.42 -17.36 -23.39
C LEU A 237 -4.79 -18.80 -23.77
N VAL A 238 -5.13 -19.04 -25.04
CA VAL A 238 -5.48 -20.39 -25.54
C VAL A 238 -4.29 -21.33 -25.44
N ARG A 239 -3.08 -20.84 -25.68
CA ARG A 239 -1.85 -21.61 -25.56
C ARG A 239 -1.52 -21.90 -24.09
N LEU A 240 -1.69 -20.95 -23.19
CA LEU A 240 -1.45 -21.14 -21.76
C LEU A 240 -2.48 -22.10 -21.13
N ILE A 241 -3.78 -22.01 -21.50
CA ILE A 241 -4.83 -22.98 -21.12
C ILE A 241 -4.57 -24.38 -21.72
N ARG A 242 -4.02 -24.45 -22.94
CA ARG A 242 -3.58 -25.73 -23.55
C ARG A 242 -2.34 -26.29 -22.85
N GLU A 243 -1.43 -25.44 -22.41
CA GLU A 243 -0.14 -25.79 -21.78
C GLU A 243 -0.30 -26.22 -20.31
N THR A 244 -1.21 -25.60 -19.53
CA THR A 244 -1.63 -26.09 -18.19
C THR A 244 -2.49 -27.35 -18.23
N ARG A 245 -2.79 -27.85 -19.44
CA ARG A 245 -3.38 -29.14 -19.82
C ARG A 245 -4.80 -29.41 -19.30
N LEU A 246 -5.76 -29.48 -20.23
CA LEU A 246 -6.72 -30.58 -20.45
C LEU A 246 -7.68 -30.23 -21.61
N ASP A 247 -7.55 -30.93 -22.75
CA ASP A 247 -8.57 -31.25 -23.78
C ASP A 247 -9.74 -30.27 -24.06
N ALA A 248 -9.50 -28.95 -24.07
CA ALA A 248 -10.49 -27.99 -24.54
C ALA A 248 -10.60 -28.08 -26.07
N LYS A 249 -11.70 -28.68 -26.56
CA LYS A 249 -12.07 -28.61 -27.98
C LYS A 249 -12.83 -27.31 -28.22
N ILE A 250 -12.25 -26.44 -29.05
CA ILE A 250 -12.89 -25.21 -29.49
C ILE A 250 -13.68 -25.53 -30.76
N ASP A 251 -15.00 -25.45 -30.71
CA ASP A 251 -15.83 -25.56 -31.90
C ASP A 251 -16.09 -24.16 -32.49
N SER A 252 -15.37 -23.85 -33.56
CA SER A 252 -15.37 -22.53 -34.18
C SER A 252 -16.68 -22.19 -34.92
N ARG A 253 -17.59 -23.15 -35.11
CA ARG A 253 -18.89 -22.92 -35.74
C ARG A 253 -19.96 -22.43 -34.76
N GLU A 254 -19.84 -22.77 -33.47
CA GLU A 254 -20.86 -22.44 -32.46
C GLU A 254 -20.35 -21.48 -31.36
N GLY A 255 -19.11 -20.98 -31.46
CA GLY A 255 -18.57 -20.01 -30.49
C GLY A 255 -18.52 -20.52 -29.05
N THR A 256 -18.55 -21.84 -28.86
CA THR A 256 -18.68 -22.49 -27.56
C THR A 256 -17.39 -23.23 -27.21
N VAL A 257 -16.91 -23.04 -25.97
CA VAL A 257 -15.73 -23.74 -25.44
C VAL A 257 -16.21 -24.91 -24.59
N VAL A 258 -15.99 -26.14 -25.09
CA VAL A 258 -16.32 -27.36 -24.33
C VAL A 258 -15.07 -27.83 -23.59
N MET A 259 -15.12 -27.74 -22.27
CA MET A 259 -14.06 -28.16 -21.36
C MET A 259 -14.25 -29.64 -21.00
N ASN A 260 -13.47 -30.55 -21.61
CA ASN A 260 -13.45 -31.95 -21.19
C ASN A 260 -12.54 -32.08 -19.96
N HIS A 261 -13.18 -32.11 -18.80
CA HIS A 261 -12.55 -32.54 -17.56
C HIS A 261 -12.65 -34.06 -17.45
N PRO A 262 -11.54 -34.83 -17.30
CA PRO A 262 -11.64 -36.19 -16.80
C PRO A 262 -12.17 -36.10 -15.36
N PRO A 263 -13.34 -36.68 -15.05
CA PRO A 263 -14.00 -36.44 -13.78
C PRO A 263 -13.11 -36.83 -12.59
N ASN A 264 -12.54 -35.85 -11.90
CA ASN A 264 -11.95 -36.02 -10.56
C ASN A 264 -13.06 -36.00 -9.50
N ASN A 265 -14.24 -36.54 -9.85
CA ASN A 265 -15.27 -36.78 -8.89
C ASN A 265 -15.00 -38.16 -8.29
N VAL A 266 -14.44 -38.19 -7.08
CA VAL A 266 -14.13 -39.43 -6.33
C VAL A 266 -15.34 -40.39 -6.35
N TYR A 267 -16.56 -39.87 -6.30
CA TYR A 267 -17.79 -40.65 -6.41
C TYR A 267 -17.95 -41.38 -7.75
N GLN A 268 -17.59 -40.76 -8.88
CA GLN A 268 -17.61 -41.45 -10.18
C GLN A 268 -16.53 -42.53 -10.26
N GLN A 269 -15.35 -42.32 -9.69
CA GLN A 269 -14.33 -43.38 -9.61
C GLN A 269 -14.79 -44.58 -8.77
N VAL A 270 -15.51 -44.34 -7.66
CA VAL A 270 -16.07 -45.43 -6.86
C VAL A 270 -17.17 -46.15 -7.64
N ILE A 271 -18.05 -45.43 -8.35
CA ILE A 271 -19.09 -46.03 -9.20
C ILE A 271 -18.50 -46.86 -10.34
N GLU A 272 -17.47 -46.36 -11.02
CA GLU A 272 -16.74 -47.05 -12.09
C GLU A 272 -16.03 -48.31 -11.56
N LYS A 273 -15.32 -48.22 -10.43
CA LYS A 273 -14.69 -49.38 -9.78
C LYS A 273 -15.73 -50.42 -9.33
N THR A 274 -16.89 -49.96 -8.86
CA THR A 274 -17.99 -50.85 -8.46
C THR A 274 -18.59 -51.55 -9.67
N LYS A 275 -18.80 -50.86 -10.80
CA LYS A 275 -19.25 -51.47 -12.07
C LYS A 275 -18.28 -52.54 -12.59
N GLY A 276 -16.96 -52.30 -12.49
CA GLY A 276 -15.93 -53.29 -12.83
C GLY A 276 -15.95 -54.54 -11.93
N GLY A 277 -16.26 -54.36 -10.64
CA GLY A 277 -16.46 -55.47 -9.69
C GLY A 277 -17.71 -56.31 -9.97
N PHE A 278 -18.81 -55.67 -10.37
CA PHE A 278 -20.04 -56.36 -10.79
C PHE A 278 -19.83 -57.20 -12.06
N PHE A 279 -19.05 -56.70 -13.02
CA PHE A 279 -18.73 -57.43 -14.25
C PHE A 279 -17.88 -58.68 -13.98
N ARG A 280 -16.85 -58.57 -13.12
CA ARG A 280 -16.02 -59.72 -12.73
C ARG A 280 -16.82 -60.81 -12.02
N THR A 281 -17.81 -60.42 -11.21
CA THR A 281 -18.66 -61.37 -10.47
C THR A 281 -19.61 -62.13 -11.40
N GLN A 282 -20.17 -61.48 -12.43
CA GLN A 282 -21.00 -62.17 -13.42
C GLN A 282 -20.21 -63.14 -14.30
N VAL A 283 -18.99 -62.78 -14.69
CA VAL A 283 -18.13 -63.66 -15.51
C VAL A 283 -17.67 -64.89 -14.71
N LEU A 284 -17.38 -64.75 -13.41
CA LEU A 284 -17.06 -65.87 -12.54
C LEU A 284 -18.26 -66.80 -12.32
N ASN A 285 -19.46 -66.26 -12.09
CA ASN A 285 -20.67 -67.08 -11.96
C ASN A 285 -21.04 -67.81 -13.26
N ALA A 286 -20.79 -67.21 -14.43
CA ALA A 286 -20.99 -67.84 -15.72
C ALA A 286 -19.94 -68.92 -16.06
N ALA A 287 -18.74 -68.84 -15.47
CA ALA A 287 -17.71 -69.86 -15.61
C ALA A 287 -17.96 -71.06 -14.69
N VAL A 288 -18.48 -70.83 -13.47
CA VAL A 288 -18.83 -71.87 -12.50
C VAL A 288 -20.11 -72.63 -12.88
N SER A 289 -21.03 -72.03 -13.63
CA SER A 289 -22.24 -72.72 -14.13
C SER A 289 -22.01 -73.58 -15.38
N LYS A 290 -20.78 -73.61 -15.91
CA LYS A 290 -20.37 -74.39 -17.10
C LYS A 290 -19.38 -75.52 -16.80
N SER A 291 -19.11 -75.80 -15.53
CA SER A 291 -18.37 -76.96 -15.01
C SER A 291 -19.31 -77.89 -14.26
#